data_AF-A0A7S3BKF6-F1
#
_entry.id   AF-A0A7S3BKF6-F1
#
_cell.length_a   1.000
_cell.length_b   1.000
_cell.length_c   1.000
_cell.angle_alpha   90.00
_cell.angle_beta   90.00
_cell.angle_gamma   90.00
#
_symmetry.space_group_name_H-M   'P 1'
#
loop_
_entity.id
_entity.type
_entity.pdbx_description
1 polymer ?
#
loop_
_entity_poly.entity_id
_entity_poly.type
_entity_poly.pdbx_seq_one_letter_code
_entity_poly.pdbx_strand_id
1 'polypeptide(L)'
;RGWIGVNDAVVLLDALHGAAVQVLTVSSGAEAIELFPKLAEHFDAGGGPVMVGSGGDPYSKTLVGVRIDQPAVLVLDPHYSGPSLRTCDEAESLKALWDGGWIAWKDPAT
;
A
#
# COMPACT_ATOMS: atom_id res chain seq x y z
N ARG A 1 -13.66 5.94 -19.34
CA ARG A 1 -12.61 5.92 -18.29
C ARG A 1 -12.33 4.46 -17.97
N GLY A 2 -11.07 4.05 -17.90
CA GLY A 2 -10.64 2.69 -17.57
C GLY A 2 -9.80 2.68 -16.29
N TRP A 3 -9.85 1.58 -15.54
CA TRP A 3 -9.01 1.36 -14.38
C TRP A 3 -7.62 0.92 -14.85
N ILE A 4 -6.59 1.28 -14.09
CA ILE A 4 -5.22 0.82 -14.28
C ILE A 4 -4.79 -0.04 -13.10
N GLY A 5 -3.91 -1.00 -13.35
CA GLY A 5 -3.37 -1.91 -12.34
C GLY A 5 -1.87 -1.76 -12.12
N VAL A 6 -1.29 -2.72 -11.40
CA VAL A 6 0.16 -2.78 -11.11
C VAL A 6 0.99 -2.82 -12.40
N ASN A 7 0.55 -3.58 -13.41
CA ASN A 7 1.27 -3.67 -14.69
C ASN A 7 1.35 -2.31 -15.40
N ASP A 8 0.25 -1.56 -15.42
CA ASP A 8 0.23 -0.20 -15.99
C ASP A 8 1.12 0.75 -15.17
N ALA A 9 1.09 0.65 -13.84
CA ALA A 9 1.91 1.46 -12.96
C ALA A 9 3.42 1.23 -13.21
N VAL A 10 3.85 -0.02 -13.43
CA VAL A 10 5.25 -0.33 -13.77
C VAL A 10 5.66 0.34 -15.07
N VAL A 11 4.84 0.24 -16.12
CA VAL A 11 5.12 0.88 -17.42
C VAL A 11 5.20 2.40 -17.27
N LEU A 12 4.30 3.00 -16.48
CA LEU A 12 4.28 4.44 -16.24
C LEU A 12 5.49 4.91 -15.42
N LEU A 13 5.88 4.16 -14.39
CA LEU A 13 7.05 4.50 -13.56
C LEU A 13 8.35 4.44 -14.36
N ASP A 14 8.52 3.46 -15.24
CA ASP A 14 9.66 3.40 -16.14
C ASP A 14 9.62 4.55 -17.16
N ALA A 15 8.48 4.75 -17.84
CA ALA A 15 8.36 5.77 -18.88
C ALA A 15 8.53 7.21 -18.37
N LEU A 16 8.07 7.51 -17.15
CA LEU A 16 8.10 8.86 -16.59
C LEU A 16 9.33 9.14 -15.72
N HIS A 17 9.89 8.10 -15.09
CA HIS A 17 10.93 8.26 -14.08
C HIS A 17 12.15 7.35 -14.26
N GLY A 18 12.15 6.45 -15.25
CA GLY A 18 13.22 5.46 -15.46
C GLY A 18 13.42 4.56 -14.23
N ALA A 19 12.36 4.34 -13.45
CA ALA A 19 12.45 3.64 -12.18
C ALA A 19 12.47 2.13 -12.39
N ALA A 20 13.46 1.46 -11.81
CA ALA A 20 13.47 0.00 -11.71
C ALA A 20 12.44 -0.45 -10.67
N VAL A 21 11.44 -1.23 -11.11
CA VAL A 21 10.37 -1.73 -10.23
C VAL A 21 10.46 -3.25 -10.14
N GLN A 22 10.30 -3.78 -8.93
CA GLN A 22 10.11 -5.21 -8.71
C GLN A 22 8.62 -5.52 -8.50
N VAL A 23 8.08 -6.42 -9.31
CA VAL A 23 6.72 -6.95 -9.12
C VAL A 23 6.79 -8.27 -8.37
N LEU A 24 6.00 -8.37 -7.30
CA LEU A 24 5.82 -9.60 -6.53
C LEU A 24 4.37 -10.06 -6.70
N THR A 25 4.18 -11.31 -7.07
CA THR A 25 2.85 -11.92 -7.28
C THR A 25 2.55 -12.88 -6.15
N VAL A 26 1.34 -12.81 -5.60
CA VAL A 26 0.80 -13.74 -4.62
C VAL A 26 -0.59 -14.18 -5.05
N SER A 27 -0.96 -15.42 -4.72
CA SER A 27 -2.27 -15.99 -5.03
C SER A 27 -3.30 -15.74 -3.94
N SER A 28 -2.86 -15.31 -2.75
CA SER A 28 -3.72 -14.95 -1.62
C SER A 28 -3.04 -13.97 -0.68
N GLY A 29 -3.82 -13.33 0.18
CA GLY A 29 -3.29 -12.49 1.25
C GLY A 29 -2.49 -13.28 2.30
N ALA A 30 -2.88 -14.54 2.59
CA ALA A 30 -2.11 -15.41 3.48
C ALA A 30 -0.71 -15.74 2.92
N GLU A 31 -0.60 -15.96 1.60
CA GLU A 31 0.69 -16.17 0.93
C GLU A 31 1.56 -14.91 0.99
N ALA A 32 0.98 -13.72 1.05
CA ALA A 32 1.74 -12.47 1.19
C ALA A 32 2.58 -12.40 2.48
N ILE A 33 2.24 -13.17 3.52
CA ILE A 33 3.03 -13.28 4.75
C ILE A 33 4.44 -13.81 4.44
N GLU A 34 4.59 -14.71 3.46
CA GLU A 34 5.89 -15.25 3.05
C GLU A 34 6.82 -14.16 2.48
N LEU A 35 6.25 -13.04 2.02
CA LEU A 35 7.00 -11.89 1.51
C LEU A 35 7.39 -10.89 2.60
N PHE A 36 6.91 -11.03 3.83
CA PHE A 36 7.15 -10.03 4.89
C PHE A 36 8.63 -9.78 5.20
N PRO A 37 9.51 -10.80 5.28
CA PRO A 37 10.94 -10.56 5.48
C PRO A 37 11.54 -9.66 4.39
N LYS A 38 11.14 -9.90 3.13
CA LYS A 38 11.58 -9.11 1.98
C LYS A 38 11.00 -7.70 1.97
N LEU A 39 9.73 -7.55 2.36
CA LEU A 39 9.10 -6.24 2.49
C LEU A 39 9.72 -5.43 3.63
N ALA A 40 10.06 -6.08 4.76
CA ALA A 40 10.77 -5.45 5.86
C ALA A 40 12.15 -4.95 5.40
N GLU A 41 12.94 -5.79 4.71
CA GLU A 41 14.22 -5.39 4.12
C GLU A 41 14.07 -4.19 3.16
N HIS A 42 13.04 -4.22 2.30
CA HIS A 42 12.74 -3.09 1.40
C HIS A 42 12.50 -1.79 2.18
N PHE A 43 11.65 -1.81 3.21
CA PHE A 43 11.38 -0.61 4.01
C PHE A 43 12.59 -0.16 4.84
N ASP A 44 13.33 -1.09 5.45
CA ASP A 44 14.53 -0.81 6.24
C ASP A 44 15.66 -0.22 5.38
N ALA A 45 15.75 -0.61 4.11
CA ALA A 45 16.67 -0.02 3.13
C ALA A 45 16.25 1.38 2.63
N GLY A 46 15.15 1.95 3.16
CA GLY A 46 14.59 3.23 2.72
C GLY A 46 13.74 3.12 1.45
N GLY A 47 13.28 1.91 1.12
CA GLY A 47 12.35 1.67 0.03
C GLY A 47 11.02 2.40 0.24
N GLY A 48 10.46 2.88 -0.86
CA GLY A 48 9.22 3.67 -0.85
C GLY A 48 7.94 2.84 -0.65
N PRO A 49 6.77 3.50 -0.71
CA PRO A 49 5.46 2.84 -0.64
C PRO A 49 5.29 1.79 -1.73
N VAL A 50 4.59 0.69 -1.41
CA VAL A 50 4.35 -0.44 -2.32
C VAL A 50 2.89 -0.46 -2.74
N MET A 51 2.63 -0.42 -4.06
CA MET A 51 1.27 -0.59 -4.59
C MET A 51 0.86 -2.06 -4.55
N VAL A 52 -0.37 -2.32 -4.08
CA VAL A 52 -1.01 -3.63 -4.14
C VAL A 52 -2.25 -3.51 -5.01
N GLY A 53 -2.26 -4.27 -6.11
CA GLY A 53 -3.46 -4.47 -6.92
C GLY A 53 -4.24 -5.67 -6.42
N SER A 54 -5.57 -5.61 -6.52
CA SER A 54 -6.40 -6.80 -6.41
C SER A 54 -6.54 -7.45 -7.78
N GLY A 55 -6.41 -8.77 -7.85
CA GLY A 55 -6.57 -9.53 -9.09
C GLY A 55 -8.02 -9.56 -9.62
N GLY A 56 -9.01 -9.16 -8.82
CA GLY A 56 -10.44 -9.30 -9.17
C GLY A 56 -11.35 -8.15 -8.73
N ASP A 57 -10.85 -7.17 -7.98
CA ASP A 57 -11.61 -5.99 -7.57
C ASP A 57 -10.85 -4.70 -7.94
N PRO A 58 -11.57 -3.58 -8.11
CA PRO A 58 -10.95 -2.31 -8.49
C PRO A 58 -10.23 -1.60 -7.32
N TYR A 59 -10.09 -2.22 -6.16
CA TYR A 59 -9.60 -1.58 -4.94
C TYR A 59 -8.09 -1.81 -4.75
N SER A 60 -7.30 -0.93 -5.36
CA SER A 60 -5.87 -0.85 -5.06
C SER A 60 -5.62 -0.31 -3.66
N LYS A 61 -4.50 -0.72 -3.08
CA LYS A 61 -4.05 -0.28 -1.75
C LYS A 61 -2.58 0.08 -1.81
N THR A 62 -2.12 0.86 -0.84
CA THR A 62 -0.70 1.17 -0.68
C THR A 62 -0.21 0.57 0.63
N LEU A 63 0.85 -0.23 0.60
CA LEU A 63 1.56 -0.66 1.80
C LEU A 63 2.66 0.33 2.13
N VAL A 64 2.77 0.67 3.41
CA VAL A 64 3.82 1.55 3.93
C VAL A 64 4.60 0.90 5.08
N GLY A 65 4.32 -0.37 5.37
CA GLY A 65 5.02 -1.14 6.40
C GLY A 65 4.48 -2.55 6.58
N VAL A 66 5.27 -3.40 7.23
CA VAL A 66 4.91 -4.76 7.65
C VAL A 66 5.37 -5.00 9.09
N ARG A 67 4.72 -5.94 9.78
CA ARG A 67 5.10 -6.42 11.11
C ARG A 67 5.18 -7.95 11.08
N ILE A 68 6.26 -8.53 11.60
CA ILE A 68 6.58 -9.98 11.47
C ILE A 68 6.10 -10.80 12.67
N ASP A 69 6.31 -10.32 13.89
CA ASP A 69 5.96 -11.02 15.14
C ASP A 69 4.46 -11.19 15.34
N GLN A 70 3.69 -10.17 14.95
CA GLN A 70 2.24 -10.21 14.81
C GLN A 70 1.90 -9.82 13.36
N PRO A 71 1.86 -10.80 12.43
CA PRO A 71 1.74 -10.57 11.01
C PRO A 71 0.65 -9.56 10.67
N ALA A 72 1.07 -8.39 10.21
CA ALA A 72 0.17 -7.32 9.77
C ALA A 72 0.84 -6.47 8.69
N VAL A 73 0.02 -5.90 7.82
CA VAL A 73 0.43 -4.89 6.84
C VAL A 73 -0.10 -3.52 7.27
N LEU A 74 0.71 -2.47 7.15
CA LEU A 74 0.24 -1.10 7.34
C LEU A 74 -0.25 -0.57 5.99
N VAL A 75 -1.56 -0.39 5.89
CA VAL A 75 -2.24 0.02 4.66
C VAL A 75 -2.58 1.50 4.72
N LEU A 76 -2.27 2.21 3.63
CA LEU A 76 -2.83 3.50 3.27
C LEU A 76 -3.86 3.29 2.15
N ASP A 77 -5.12 3.62 2.43
CA ASP A 77 -6.25 3.41 1.52
C ASP A 77 -6.50 4.66 0.65
N PRO A 78 -6.32 4.56 -0.68
CA PRO A 78 -6.45 5.70 -1.58
C PRO A 78 -7.91 6.13 -1.83
N HIS A 79 -8.91 5.42 -1.31
CA HIS A 79 -10.32 5.74 -1.50
C HIS A 79 -10.85 6.81 -0.54
N TYR A 80 -9.98 7.41 0.28
CA TYR A 80 -10.35 8.51 1.18
C TYR A 80 -10.98 9.66 0.39
N SER A 81 -12.22 9.96 0.72
CA SER A 81 -13.02 11.03 0.10
C SER A 81 -13.51 12.05 1.12
N GLY A 82 -12.92 12.06 2.32
CA GLY A 82 -13.22 13.03 3.35
C GLY A 82 -12.60 14.42 3.08
N PRO A 83 -12.68 15.34 4.06
CA PRO A 83 -12.16 16.70 3.93
C PRO A 83 -10.68 16.75 3.54
N SER A 84 -10.30 17.83 2.84
CA SER A 84 -8.91 18.05 2.45
C SER A 84 -8.00 18.09 3.68
N LEU A 85 -7.04 17.16 3.72
CA LEU A 85 -6.03 17.06 4.78
C LEU A 85 -5.09 18.28 4.82
N ARG A 86 -5.15 19.16 3.79
CA ARG A 86 -4.32 20.38 3.71
C ARG A 86 -4.92 21.58 4.42
N THR A 87 -6.18 21.50 4.86
CA THR A 87 -6.92 22.65 5.41
C THR A 87 -7.13 22.57 6.93
N CYS A 88 -6.78 21.45 7.54
CA CYS A 88 -6.85 21.21 8.98
C CYS A 88 -5.45 21.05 9.56
N ASP A 89 -5.35 21.10 10.88
CA ASP A 89 -4.11 20.77 11.58
C ASP A 89 -3.65 19.36 11.20
N GLU A 90 -2.34 19.17 11.01
CA GLU A 90 -1.78 17.89 10.54
C GLU A 90 -2.07 16.75 11.51
N ALA A 91 -1.98 17.01 12.83
CA ALA A 91 -2.22 15.99 13.84
C ALA A 91 -3.70 15.60 13.90
N GLU A 92 -4.62 16.56 13.77
CA GLU A 92 -6.06 16.28 13.67
C GLU A 92 -6.39 15.46 12.41
N SER A 93 -5.77 15.81 11.28
CA SER A 93 -5.92 15.12 10.00
C SER A 93 -5.45 13.67 10.10
N LEU A 94 -4.25 13.46 10.62
CA LEU A 94 -3.69 12.12 10.82
C LEU A 94 -4.58 11.31 11.77
N LYS A 95 -5.02 11.91 12.89
CA LYS A 95 -5.93 11.24 13.81
C LYS A 95 -7.23 10.79 13.12
N ALA A 96 -7.84 11.63 12.30
CA ALA A 96 -9.05 11.27 11.57
C ALA A 96 -8.82 10.12 10.57
N LEU A 97 -7.64 10.05 9.93
CA LEU A 97 -7.29 8.95 9.03
C LEU A 97 -7.10 7.62 9.78
N TRP A 98 -6.43 7.65 10.93
CA TRP A 98 -6.26 6.48 11.80
C TRP A 98 -7.60 6.01 12.37
N ASP A 99 -8.38 6.92 12.97
CA ASP A 99 -9.69 6.61 13.56
C ASP A 99 -10.68 6.12 12.50
N GLY A 100 -10.57 6.61 11.27
CA GLY A 100 -11.38 6.20 10.13
C GLY A 100 -10.91 4.93 9.43
N GLY A 101 -9.77 4.35 9.82
CA GLY A 101 -9.22 3.13 9.21
C GLY A 101 -8.61 3.31 7.82
N TRP A 102 -8.39 4.56 7.39
CA TRP A 102 -7.73 4.91 6.13
C TRP A 102 -6.23 4.67 6.18
N ILE A 103 -5.66 4.78 7.38
CA ILE A 103 -4.34 4.27 7.73
C ILE A 103 -4.56 3.24 8.83
N ALA A 104 -4.26 1.96 8.56
CA ALA A 104 -4.52 0.90 9.52
C ALA A 104 -3.58 -0.29 9.34
N TRP A 105 -3.21 -0.90 10.46
CA TRP A 105 -2.67 -2.26 10.47
C TRP A 105 -3.79 -3.24 10.15
N LYS A 106 -3.62 -4.04 9.10
CA LYS A 106 -4.59 -5.05 8.67
C LYS A 106 -3.96 -6.44 8.71
N ASP A 107 -4.78 -7.42 9.04
CA ASP A 107 -4.42 -8.82 8.87
C ASP A 107 -4.30 -9.09 7.36
N PRO A 108 -3.15 -9.56 6.86
CA PRO A 108 -2.97 -9.85 5.44
C PRO A 108 -3.92 -10.96 4.95
N ALA A 109 -4.47 -11.81 5.82
CA ALA A 109 -5.36 -12.91 5.44
C ALA A 109 -6.84 -12.50 5.26
N THR A 110 -7.22 -11.26 5.60
CA THR A 110 -8.60 -10.74 5.53
C THR A 110 -8.75 -9.64 4.49
#